data_AF-A0A2A4WSH3-F1
#
_entry.id   AF-A0A2A4WSH3-F1
#
_cell.length_a   1.000
_cell.length_b   1.000
_cell.length_c   1.000
_cell.angle_alpha   90.00
_cell.angle_beta   90.00
_cell.angle_gamma   90.00
#
_symmetry.space_group_name_H-M   'P 1'
#
loop_
_entity.id
_entity.type
_entity.pdbx_description
1 polymer ?
#
loop_
_entity_poly.entity_id
_entity_poly.type
_entity_poly.pdbx_seq_one_letter_code
_entity_poly.pdbx_strand_id
1 'polypeptide(L)'
;MAKIPLMIVFCLAMHVVQAKEQIFSGATALEDITLEAIKVNGSFKGKNITIKKRANISGSCTCKKSKIGTLNSSGSCKIKDSDIKELNVSGSLRAENSKVEGNCTASGAVEFENMKVYGKTTVSGACKIKSSTLQDFEYSGRKAEIKDTTLASIHVKKLSERGIQTLELKGKTVVQGDVTFDDVDGLLEMDHEADIQGDIIKAGRIVTKDEIEKEKKNKSNDDDDDDDKKPYDFFKSVKKWFKELF
;
A
#
# COMPACT_ATOMS: atom_id res chain seq x y z
N MET A 1 45.94 -3.17 -1.27
CA MET A 1 44.47 -2.99 -1.34
C MET A 1 44.16 -2.04 -2.49
N ALA A 2 43.66 -2.55 -3.61
CA ALA A 2 43.35 -1.75 -4.79
C ALA A 2 42.02 -1.01 -4.57
N LYS A 3 42.06 0.33 -4.57
CA LYS A 3 40.87 1.19 -4.59
C LYS A 3 40.27 1.17 -6.00
N ILE A 4 39.09 0.60 -6.15
CA ILE A 4 38.28 0.67 -7.37
C ILE A 4 37.72 2.10 -7.46
N PRO A 5 37.96 2.87 -8.54
CA PRO A 5 37.42 4.21 -8.65
C PRO A 5 35.92 4.14 -8.93
N LEU A 6 35.16 4.83 -8.09
CA LEU A 6 33.74 5.13 -8.29
C LEU A 6 33.63 6.04 -9.52
N MET A 7 33.20 5.48 -10.65
CA MET A 7 33.05 6.22 -11.89
C MET A 7 31.77 7.07 -11.83
N ILE A 8 31.91 8.30 -11.32
CA ILE A 8 30.87 9.33 -11.39
C ILE A 8 30.96 9.93 -12.79
N VAL A 9 30.05 9.53 -13.68
CA VAL A 9 29.91 10.13 -15.00
C VAL A 9 29.17 11.47 -14.85
N PHE A 10 29.93 12.56 -14.75
CA PHE A 10 29.42 13.91 -15.02
C PHE A 10 29.36 14.11 -16.52
N CYS A 11 28.16 14.14 -17.11
CA CYS A 11 27.97 14.49 -18.51
C CYS A 11 27.16 15.79 -18.60
N LEU A 12 27.89 16.91 -18.70
CA LEU A 12 27.36 18.23 -19.02
C LEU A 12 27.42 18.39 -20.55
N ALA A 13 26.31 18.13 -21.23
CA ALA A 13 26.06 18.61 -22.59
C ALA A 13 24.56 18.48 -22.89
N MET A 14 23.89 19.63 -23.03
CA MET A 14 22.59 19.75 -23.71
C MET A 14 22.77 19.30 -25.17
N HIS A 15 22.63 18.01 -25.41
CA HIS A 15 22.26 17.49 -26.71
C HIS A 15 20.83 17.01 -26.59
N VAL A 16 20.00 17.38 -27.57
CA VAL A 16 18.72 16.74 -27.82
C VAL A 16 19.02 15.25 -28.07
N VAL A 17 18.98 14.45 -27.01
CA VAL A 17 19.25 13.01 -27.08
C VAL A 17 18.07 12.37 -27.79
N GLN A 18 18.37 11.82 -28.96
CA GLN A 18 17.49 11.00 -29.77
C GLN A 18 16.78 9.93 -28.93
N ALA A 19 15.61 9.51 -29.42
CA ALA A 19 14.57 8.66 -28.82
C ALA A 19 14.99 7.23 -28.39
N LYS A 20 16.24 7.02 -27.98
CA LYS A 20 16.74 5.71 -27.57
C LYS A 20 16.66 5.57 -26.05
N GLU A 21 16.08 4.46 -25.62
CA GLU A 21 16.08 4.05 -24.22
C GLU A 21 17.52 3.95 -23.70
N GLN A 22 17.80 4.63 -22.59
CA GLN A 22 19.11 4.54 -21.93
C GLN A 22 19.15 3.34 -21.01
N ILE A 23 20.17 2.49 -21.17
CA ILE A 23 20.33 1.26 -20.39
C ILE A 23 21.48 1.42 -19.42
N PHE A 24 21.23 1.18 -18.14
CA PHE A 24 22.23 1.17 -17.09
C PHE A 24 22.28 -0.21 -16.42
N SER A 25 23.49 -0.65 -16.09
CA SER A 25 23.73 -1.88 -15.32
C SER A 25 24.43 -1.51 -14.02
N GLY A 26 23.92 -2.02 -12.90
CA GLY A 26 24.40 -1.69 -11.57
C GLY A 26 23.69 -0.47 -10.94
N ALA A 27 24.27 0.04 -9.87
CA ALA A 27 23.72 1.18 -9.13
C ALA A 27 23.80 2.45 -9.97
N THR A 28 22.66 3.10 -10.19
CA THR A 28 22.52 4.29 -11.04
C THR A 28 21.91 5.43 -10.25
N ALA A 29 22.59 6.57 -10.21
CA ALA A 29 22.08 7.80 -9.62
C ALA A 29 22.00 8.88 -10.69
N LEU A 30 20.82 9.49 -10.84
CA LEU A 30 20.57 10.57 -11.80
C LEU A 30 19.95 11.76 -11.07
N GLU A 31 20.40 12.96 -11.43
CA GLU A 31 19.92 14.21 -10.87
C GLU A 31 19.75 15.26 -11.97
N ASP A 32 18.69 16.07 -11.88
CA ASP A 32 18.45 17.24 -12.74
C ASP A 32 18.48 16.93 -14.26
N ILE A 33 17.97 15.77 -14.67
CA ILE A 33 18.03 15.29 -16.05
C ILE A 33 16.65 14.99 -16.63
N THR A 34 16.50 15.25 -17.93
CA THR A 34 15.33 14.83 -18.71
C THR A 34 15.72 13.71 -19.67
N LEU A 35 14.99 12.61 -19.63
CA LEU A 35 15.19 11.42 -20.44
C LEU A 35 13.88 11.02 -21.12
N GLU A 36 13.97 10.40 -22.30
CA GLU A 36 12.79 9.84 -22.97
C GLU A 36 12.37 8.53 -22.29
N ALA A 37 13.30 7.60 -22.12
CA ALA A 37 13.07 6.31 -21.46
C ALA A 37 14.36 5.77 -20.83
N ILE A 38 14.23 5.00 -19.75
CA ILE A 38 15.36 4.31 -19.11
C ILE A 38 15.04 2.85 -18.79
N LYS A 39 16.09 2.05 -18.79
CA LYS A 39 16.14 0.70 -18.23
C LYS A 39 17.33 0.61 -17.27
N VAL A 40 17.11 0.19 -16.03
CA VAL A 40 18.15 0.02 -15.02
C VAL A 40 18.10 -1.41 -14.50
N ASN A 41 19.19 -2.16 -14.68
CA ASN A 41 19.37 -3.48 -14.08
C ASN A 41 20.23 -3.32 -12.82
N GLY A 42 19.60 -2.98 -11.70
CA GLY A 42 20.27 -2.61 -10.46
C GLY A 42 19.44 -1.61 -9.64
N SER A 43 20.08 -0.99 -8.66
CA SER A 43 19.43 0.06 -7.87
C SER A 43 19.39 1.39 -8.62
N PHE A 44 18.27 2.10 -8.50
CA PHE A 44 18.07 3.40 -9.12
C PHE A 44 17.75 4.48 -8.08
N LYS A 45 18.44 5.62 -8.18
CA LYS A 45 18.17 6.82 -7.39
C LYS A 45 18.01 8.02 -8.31
N GLY A 46 16.78 8.52 -8.46
CA GLY A 46 16.46 9.70 -9.24
C GLY A 46 16.08 10.88 -8.34
N LYS A 47 16.68 12.04 -8.56
CA LYS A 47 16.27 13.30 -7.91
C LYS A 47 16.02 14.38 -8.96
N ASN A 48 14.85 15.02 -8.91
CA ASN A 48 14.48 16.08 -9.85
C ASN A 48 14.65 15.66 -11.32
N ILE A 49 14.23 14.44 -11.65
CA ILE A 49 14.35 13.91 -13.01
C ILE A 49 13.00 13.93 -13.72
N THR A 50 13.04 14.06 -15.04
CA THR A 50 11.87 13.89 -15.90
C THR A 50 12.09 12.72 -16.85
N ILE A 51 11.27 11.67 -16.76
CA ILE A 51 11.28 10.54 -17.70
C ILE A 51 9.96 10.57 -18.47
N LYS A 52 10.00 11.00 -19.73
CA LYS A 52 8.77 11.31 -20.46
C LYS A 52 7.90 10.09 -20.76
N LYS A 53 8.52 8.95 -21.09
CA LYS A 53 7.82 7.72 -21.49
C LYS A 53 7.83 6.68 -20.40
N ARG A 54 8.96 5.96 -20.22
CA ARG A 54 9.00 4.79 -19.34
C ARG A 54 10.31 4.66 -18.57
N ALA A 55 10.21 4.17 -17.34
CA ALA A 55 11.32 3.79 -16.48
C ALA A 55 11.15 2.33 -16.05
N ASN A 56 12.02 1.44 -16.55
CA ASN A 56 12.02 0.02 -16.21
C ASN A 56 13.18 -0.28 -15.26
N ILE A 57 12.89 -0.53 -13.98
CA ILE A 57 13.90 -0.73 -12.93
C ILE A 57 13.83 -2.14 -12.38
N SER A 58 14.80 -2.98 -12.78
CA SER A 58 14.99 -4.32 -12.24
C SER A 58 15.87 -4.25 -10.99
N GLY A 59 15.30 -3.80 -9.88
CA GLY A 59 15.98 -3.59 -8.60
C GLY A 59 15.26 -2.57 -7.72
N SER A 60 15.95 -2.06 -6.70
CA SER A 60 15.37 -1.02 -5.83
C SER A 60 15.30 0.32 -6.55
N CYS A 61 14.26 1.10 -6.26
CA CYS A 61 14.01 2.39 -6.88
C CYS A 61 13.77 3.44 -5.81
N THR A 62 14.43 4.59 -5.91
CA THR A 62 14.16 5.77 -5.09
C THR A 62 14.03 6.99 -5.97
N CYS A 63 12.84 7.59 -6.01
CA CYS A 63 12.55 8.78 -6.79
C CYS A 63 12.12 9.92 -5.86
N LYS A 64 12.72 11.10 -6.04
CA LYS A 64 12.36 12.31 -5.30
C LYS A 64 12.17 13.49 -6.26
N LYS A 65 11.06 14.22 -6.14
CA LYS A 65 10.77 15.41 -6.96
C LYS A 65 10.78 15.11 -8.46
N SER A 66 10.34 13.91 -8.86
CA SER A 66 10.48 13.44 -10.23
C SER A 66 9.15 13.46 -10.98
N LYS A 67 9.22 13.61 -12.31
CA LYS A 67 8.07 13.41 -13.21
C LYS A 67 8.33 12.21 -14.09
N ILE A 68 7.48 11.18 -14.02
CA ILE A 68 7.68 9.94 -14.77
C ILE A 68 6.40 9.60 -15.53
N GLY A 69 6.53 9.19 -16.79
CA GLY A 69 5.41 8.58 -17.52
C GLY A 69 4.99 7.28 -16.83
N THR A 70 5.54 6.16 -17.26
CA THR A 70 5.31 4.86 -16.62
C THR A 70 6.51 4.43 -15.80
N LEU A 71 6.32 4.10 -14.52
CA LEU A 71 7.34 3.51 -13.66
C LEU A 71 7.03 2.03 -13.42
N ASN A 72 7.89 1.16 -13.93
CA ASN A 72 7.86 -0.28 -13.66
C ASN A 72 9.06 -0.63 -12.78
N SER A 73 8.83 -1.19 -11.60
CA SER A 73 9.90 -1.64 -10.70
C SER A 73 9.63 -3.04 -10.17
N SER A 74 10.63 -3.92 -10.23
CA SER A 74 10.53 -5.29 -9.69
C SER A 74 11.12 -5.44 -8.28
N GLY A 75 11.45 -4.34 -7.61
CA GLY A 75 12.05 -4.34 -6.29
C GLY A 75 11.35 -3.37 -5.35
N SER A 76 12.00 -3.05 -4.23
CA SER A 76 11.48 -2.05 -3.30
C SER A 76 11.55 -0.65 -3.91
N CYS A 77 10.42 0.06 -3.89
CA CYS A 77 10.29 1.40 -4.47
C CYS A 77 9.94 2.42 -3.40
N LYS A 78 10.69 3.53 -3.37
CA LYS A 78 10.43 4.70 -2.53
C LYS A 78 10.20 5.91 -3.41
N ILE A 79 9.05 6.54 -3.30
CA ILE A 79 8.64 7.66 -4.14
C ILE A 79 8.28 8.82 -3.23
N LYS A 80 8.83 10.00 -3.51
CA LYS A 80 8.57 11.19 -2.71
C LYS A 80 8.41 12.43 -3.59
N ASP A 81 7.42 13.26 -3.29
CA ASP A 81 7.18 14.54 -3.96
C ASP A 81 7.12 14.42 -5.49
N SER A 82 6.60 13.32 -6.05
CA SER A 82 6.73 12.99 -7.48
C SER A 82 5.38 12.90 -8.20
N ASP A 83 5.38 13.18 -9.50
CA ASP A 83 4.24 13.02 -10.39
C ASP A 83 4.48 11.83 -11.32
N ILE A 84 3.61 10.82 -11.30
CA ILE A 84 3.75 9.62 -12.11
C ILE A 84 2.47 9.44 -12.94
N LYS A 85 2.56 9.01 -14.20
CA LYS A 85 1.34 8.67 -14.96
C LYS A 85 0.85 7.28 -14.61
N GLU A 86 1.70 6.28 -14.71
CA GLU A 86 1.36 4.88 -14.43
C GLU A 86 2.41 4.26 -13.50
N LEU A 87 1.97 3.56 -12.46
CA LEU A 87 2.87 2.99 -11.45
C LEU A 87 2.64 1.48 -11.30
N ASN A 88 3.67 0.69 -11.61
CA ASN A 88 3.65 -0.77 -11.45
C ASN A 88 4.86 -1.23 -10.63
N VAL A 89 4.62 -1.75 -9.43
CA VAL A 89 5.67 -2.19 -8.51
C VAL A 89 5.46 -3.64 -8.10
N SER A 90 6.28 -4.53 -8.62
CA SER A 90 6.31 -5.95 -8.22
C SER A 90 7.22 -6.15 -7.01
N GLY A 91 6.93 -5.42 -5.92
CA GLY A 91 7.74 -5.35 -4.71
C GLY A 91 7.07 -4.46 -3.65
N SER A 92 7.81 -4.11 -2.60
CA SER A 92 7.29 -3.14 -1.62
C SER A 92 7.29 -1.72 -2.18
N LEU A 93 6.28 -0.94 -1.85
CA LEU A 93 6.11 0.44 -2.30
C LEU A 93 5.85 1.35 -1.12
N ARG A 94 6.69 2.38 -0.96
CA ARG A 94 6.43 3.50 -0.07
C ARG A 94 6.35 4.78 -0.88
N ALA A 95 5.21 5.46 -0.84
CA ALA A 95 4.99 6.69 -1.59
C ALA A 95 4.48 7.80 -0.68
N GLU A 96 5.10 8.97 -0.76
CA GLU A 96 4.82 10.14 0.09
C GLU A 96 4.63 11.40 -0.76
N ASN A 97 3.59 12.19 -0.47
CA ASN A 97 3.31 13.49 -1.11
C ASN A 97 3.38 13.43 -2.65
N SER A 98 2.89 12.36 -3.25
CA SER A 98 3.04 12.10 -4.69
C SER A 98 1.67 11.88 -5.34
N LYS A 99 1.60 12.01 -6.66
CA LYS A 99 0.37 11.73 -7.42
C LYS A 99 0.62 10.72 -8.53
N VAL A 100 -0.39 9.90 -8.79
CA VAL A 100 -0.45 8.97 -9.93
C VAL A 100 -1.67 9.32 -10.78
N GLU A 101 -1.45 9.75 -12.03
CA GLU A 101 -2.53 10.20 -12.94
C GLU A 101 -3.41 9.05 -13.45
N GLY A 102 -2.83 7.86 -13.61
CA GLY A 102 -3.48 6.64 -14.06
C GLY A 102 -3.48 5.57 -12.96
N ASN A 103 -3.21 4.33 -13.34
CA ASN A 103 -3.32 3.19 -12.45
C ASN A 103 -2.07 3.02 -11.57
N CYS A 104 -2.30 2.46 -10.38
CA CYS A 104 -1.27 2.09 -9.43
C CYS A 104 -1.42 0.61 -9.05
N THR A 105 -0.50 -0.24 -9.51
CA THR A 105 -0.46 -1.67 -9.16
C THR A 105 0.75 -1.97 -8.31
N ALA A 106 0.55 -2.60 -7.15
CA ALA A 106 1.63 -3.03 -6.26
C ALA A 106 1.39 -4.44 -5.71
N SER A 107 2.34 -5.35 -5.88
CA SER A 107 2.19 -6.75 -5.43
C SER A 107 2.87 -7.08 -4.11
N GLY A 108 3.42 -6.08 -3.42
CA GLY A 108 4.07 -6.24 -2.11
C GLY A 108 3.44 -5.37 -1.03
N ALA A 109 4.18 -5.16 0.06
CA ALA A 109 3.72 -4.26 1.12
C ALA A 109 3.67 -2.80 0.64
N VAL A 110 2.56 -2.11 0.89
CA VAL A 110 2.33 -0.73 0.45
C VAL A 110 2.19 0.22 1.64
N GLU A 111 2.88 1.34 1.58
CA GLU A 111 2.73 2.45 2.52
C GLU A 111 2.51 3.76 1.74
N PHE A 112 1.30 4.31 1.79
CA PHE A 112 0.94 5.58 1.19
C PHE A 112 0.72 6.65 2.25
N GLU A 113 1.35 7.80 2.07
CA GLU A 113 1.11 8.99 2.89
C GLU A 113 0.93 10.21 1.99
N ASN A 114 -0.23 10.87 2.09
CA ASN A 114 -0.55 12.03 1.26
C ASN A 114 -0.40 11.73 -0.24
N MET A 115 -0.94 10.59 -0.67
CA MET A 115 -0.97 10.14 -2.05
C MET A 115 -2.27 10.54 -2.74
N LYS A 116 -2.21 10.89 -4.02
CA LYS A 116 -3.39 11.03 -4.88
C LYS A 116 -3.29 10.07 -6.06
N VAL A 117 -4.21 9.12 -6.17
CA VAL A 117 -4.27 8.21 -7.32
C VAL A 117 -5.61 8.41 -8.03
N TYR A 118 -5.55 8.88 -9.28
CA TYR A 118 -6.73 9.21 -10.07
C TYR A 118 -7.25 8.02 -10.89
N GLY A 119 -6.45 6.98 -11.09
CA GLY A 119 -6.90 5.71 -11.66
C GLY A 119 -7.17 4.65 -10.58
N LYS A 120 -7.30 3.41 -11.03
CA LYS A 120 -7.51 2.26 -10.16
C LYS A 120 -6.24 1.94 -9.38
N THR A 121 -6.38 1.64 -8.10
CA THR A 121 -5.30 1.17 -7.22
C THR A 121 -5.50 -0.31 -6.91
N THR A 122 -4.57 -1.16 -7.35
CA THR A 122 -4.58 -2.61 -7.05
C THR A 122 -3.41 -2.96 -6.15
N VAL A 123 -3.69 -3.53 -4.97
CA VAL A 123 -2.67 -3.93 -3.99
C VAL A 123 -2.84 -5.38 -3.57
N SER A 124 -1.78 -6.17 -3.79
CA SER A 124 -1.73 -7.61 -3.44
C SER A 124 -0.74 -7.90 -2.31
N GLY A 125 -0.85 -7.19 -1.20
CA GLY A 125 0.02 -7.34 -0.02
C GLY A 125 -0.56 -6.64 1.21
N ALA A 126 0.20 -6.58 2.30
CA ALA A 126 -0.21 -5.73 3.44
C ALA A 126 -0.21 -4.26 3.00
N CYS A 127 -1.19 -3.47 3.42
CA CYS A 127 -1.23 -2.06 3.05
C CYS A 127 -1.53 -1.14 4.23
N LYS A 128 -0.88 0.02 4.22
CA LYS A 128 -1.11 1.13 5.13
C LYS A 128 -1.28 2.41 4.31
N ILE A 129 -2.42 3.06 4.40
CA ILE A 129 -2.77 4.23 3.59
C ILE A 129 -3.22 5.33 4.54
N LYS A 130 -2.60 6.50 4.43
CA LYS A 130 -2.85 7.63 5.33
C LYS A 130 -3.03 8.93 4.54
N SER A 131 -4.04 9.71 4.92
CA SER A 131 -4.23 11.09 4.42
C SER A 131 -4.24 11.17 2.89
N SER A 132 -4.78 10.15 2.21
CA SER A 132 -4.67 10.00 0.76
C SER A 132 -6.03 10.12 0.07
N THR A 133 -6.02 10.21 -1.25
CA THR A 133 -7.22 10.16 -2.09
C THR A 133 -7.02 9.12 -3.18
N LEU A 134 -7.88 8.10 -3.21
CA LEU A 134 -7.86 7.02 -4.19
C LEU A 134 -9.22 6.97 -4.89
N GLN A 135 -9.26 6.53 -6.14
CA GLN A 135 -10.53 6.18 -6.79
C GLN A 135 -10.95 4.78 -6.37
N ASP A 136 -10.99 3.83 -7.30
CA ASP A 136 -11.29 2.43 -7.03
C ASP A 136 -10.09 1.75 -6.38
N PHE A 137 -10.31 1.14 -5.23
CA PHE A 137 -9.28 0.42 -4.49
C PHE A 137 -9.57 -1.08 -4.48
N GLU A 138 -8.75 -1.83 -5.19
CA GLU A 138 -8.80 -3.29 -5.22
C GLU A 138 -7.71 -3.88 -4.33
N TYR A 139 -8.11 -4.69 -3.37
CA TYR A 139 -7.23 -5.19 -2.31
C TYR A 139 -7.27 -6.72 -2.23
N SER A 140 -6.11 -7.37 -2.23
CA SER A 140 -5.99 -8.83 -2.12
C SER A 140 -4.89 -9.25 -1.12
N GLY A 141 -4.85 -8.63 0.05
CA GLY A 141 -3.93 -8.98 1.14
C GLY A 141 -4.65 -9.43 2.42
N ARG A 142 -3.86 -9.73 3.47
CA ARG A 142 -4.39 -10.15 4.79
C ARG A 142 -4.89 -9.01 5.66
N LYS A 143 -4.19 -7.87 5.63
CA LYS A 143 -4.50 -6.70 6.45
C LYS A 143 -4.29 -5.39 5.69
N ALA A 144 -5.33 -4.57 5.66
CA ALA A 144 -5.32 -3.21 5.16
C ALA A 144 -5.65 -2.23 6.30
N GLU A 145 -4.80 -1.24 6.53
CA GLU A 145 -5.08 -0.12 7.43
C GLU A 145 -5.22 1.16 6.62
N ILE A 146 -6.41 1.75 6.62
CA ILE A 146 -6.73 2.97 5.87
C ILE A 146 -7.14 4.04 6.87
N LYS A 147 -6.45 5.18 6.87
CA LYS A 147 -6.65 6.26 7.84
C LYS A 147 -6.77 7.61 7.16
N ASP A 148 -7.75 8.41 7.58
CA ASP A 148 -7.98 9.79 7.10
C ASP A 148 -7.96 9.90 5.56
N THR A 149 -8.50 8.90 4.86
CA THR A 149 -8.37 8.75 3.40
C THR A 149 -9.73 8.79 2.73
N THR A 150 -9.83 9.39 1.55
CA THR A 150 -11.05 9.35 0.73
C THR A 150 -10.88 8.33 -0.39
N LEU A 151 -11.86 7.43 -0.55
CA LEU A 151 -11.89 6.41 -1.59
C LEU A 151 -13.22 6.47 -2.34
N ALA A 152 -13.20 6.20 -3.65
CA ALA A 152 -14.44 6.08 -4.42
C ALA A 152 -15.16 4.77 -4.12
N SER A 153 -14.45 3.64 -4.19
CA SER A 153 -15.00 2.31 -3.89
C SER A 153 -13.90 1.38 -3.38
N ILE A 154 -14.30 0.30 -2.69
CA ILE A 154 -13.37 -0.75 -2.25
C ILE A 154 -13.85 -2.12 -2.71
N HIS A 155 -12.95 -2.88 -3.35
CA HIS A 155 -13.17 -4.29 -3.67
C HIS A 155 -12.09 -5.16 -3.01
N VAL A 156 -12.49 -5.91 -2.00
CA VAL A 156 -11.65 -6.89 -1.30
C VAL A 156 -11.76 -8.24 -2.01
N LYS A 157 -10.72 -8.57 -2.76
CA LYS A 157 -10.60 -9.85 -3.46
C LYS A 157 -10.22 -10.98 -2.52
N LYS A 158 -10.79 -12.15 -2.79
CA LYS A 158 -10.53 -13.39 -2.07
C LYS A 158 -9.05 -13.74 -2.09
N LEU A 159 -8.50 -14.09 -0.92
CA LEU A 159 -7.17 -14.68 -0.82
C LEU A 159 -7.15 -16.12 -1.33
N SER A 160 -6.05 -16.50 -1.98
CA SER A 160 -5.79 -17.91 -2.33
C SER A 160 -5.48 -18.76 -1.09
N GLU A 161 -4.97 -18.13 -0.04
CA GLU A 161 -4.61 -18.78 1.22
C GLU A 161 -5.73 -18.69 2.25
N ARG A 162 -5.82 -19.69 3.14
CA ARG A 162 -6.75 -19.64 4.27
C ARG A 162 -6.37 -18.52 5.23
N GLY A 163 -7.34 -17.75 5.67
CA GLY A 163 -7.18 -16.73 6.70
C GLY A 163 -8.26 -15.66 6.61
N ILE A 164 -8.45 -14.93 7.70
CA ILE A 164 -9.37 -13.79 7.74
C ILE A 164 -8.67 -12.60 7.07
N GLN A 165 -9.36 -11.97 6.13
CA GLN A 165 -8.95 -10.69 5.56
C GLN A 165 -9.51 -9.56 6.42
N THR A 166 -8.64 -8.68 6.91
CA THR A 166 -9.05 -7.53 7.72
C THR A 166 -8.87 -6.23 6.95
N LEU A 167 -9.96 -5.47 6.81
CA LEU A 167 -9.97 -4.09 6.32
C LEU A 167 -10.30 -3.17 7.49
N GLU A 168 -9.35 -2.31 7.88
CA GLU A 168 -9.53 -1.34 8.96
C GLU A 168 -9.67 0.08 8.38
N LEU A 169 -10.82 0.71 8.61
CA LEU A 169 -11.09 2.10 8.26
C LEU A 169 -11.01 2.96 9.53
N LYS A 170 -10.07 3.91 9.56
CA LYS A 170 -9.71 4.70 10.75
C LYS A 170 -9.81 6.20 10.53
N GLY A 171 -10.02 6.94 11.61
CA GLY A 171 -10.12 8.40 11.58
C GLY A 171 -11.17 8.86 10.56
N LYS A 172 -10.91 9.95 9.85
CA LYS A 172 -11.86 10.58 8.90
C LYS A 172 -11.86 9.90 7.53
N THR A 173 -11.77 8.58 7.51
CA THR A 173 -11.79 7.82 6.25
C THR A 173 -13.21 7.82 5.70
N VAL A 174 -13.36 8.14 4.41
CA VAL A 174 -14.67 8.17 3.73
C VAL A 174 -14.59 7.29 2.48
N VAL A 175 -15.49 6.33 2.37
CA VAL A 175 -15.72 5.55 1.14
C VAL A 175 -17.02 6.02 0.52
N GLN A 176 -16.95 6.61 -0.68
CA GLN A 176 -18.11 7.25 -1.31
C GLN A 176 -19.12 6.25 -1.90
N GLY A 177 -18.63 5.10 -2.35
CA GLY A 177 -19.41 4.01 -2.91
C GLY A 177 -19.30 2.75 -2.08
N ASP A 178 -19.44 1.61 -2.76
CA ASP A 178 -19.60 0.33 -2.08
C ASP A 178 -18.27 -0.23 -1.55
N VAL A 179 -18.39 -1.05 -0.50
CA VAL A 179 -17.33 -1.93 -0.01
C VAL A 179 -17.76 -3.37 -0.27
N THR A 180 -17.14 -4.01 -1.26
CA THR A 180 -17.48 -5.37 -1.69
C THR A 180 -16.40 -6.37 -1.28
N PHE A 181 -16.80 -7.49 -0.70
CA PHE A 181 -15.94 -8.64 -0.44
C PHE A 181 -16.28 -9.79 -1.39
N ASP A 182 -15.27 -10.43 -1.96
CA ASP A 182 -15.46 -11.68 -2.72
C ASP A 182 -15.71 -12.88 -1.80
N ASP A 183 -15.16 -12.84 -0.58
CA ASP A 183 -15.25 -13.91 0.41
C ASP A 183 -16.07 -13.48 1.64
N VAL A 184 -16.89 -14.41 2.14
CA VAL A 184 -17.82 -14.16 3.25
C VAL A 184 -17.13 -14.17 4.61
N ASP A 185 -15.84 -14.47 4.68
CA ASP A 185 -15.06 -14.47 5.94
C ASP A 185 -14.30 -13.15 6.18
N GLY A 186 -14.54 -12.13 5.34
CA GLY A 186 -13.92 -10.81 5.48
C GLY A 186 -14.35 -10.09 6.76
N LEU A 187 -13.38 -9.52 7.48
CA LEU A 187 -13.59 -8.66 8.63
C LEU A 187 -13.41 -7.18 8.23
N LEU A 188 -14.45 -6.38 8.42
CA LEU A 188 -14.41 -4.93 8.29
C LEU A 188 -14.42 -4.29 9.68
N GLU A 189 -13.36 -3.58 10.05
CA GLU A 189 -13.28 -2.80 11.28
C GLU A 189 -13.43 -1.32 10.98
N MET A 190 -14.38 -0.66 11.63
CA MET A 190 -14.68 0.75 11.42
C MET A 190 -14.51 1.56 12.70
N ASP A 191 -13.76 2.64 12.57
CA ASP A 191 -13.65 3.71 13.57
C ASP A 191 -14.90 4.60 13.56
N HIS A 192 -15.20 5.25 14.69
CA HIS A 192 -16.38 6.10 14.86
C HIS A 192 -16.43 7.31 13.90
N GLU A 193 -15.27 7.78 13.44
CA GLU A 193 -15.16 8.87 12.46
C GLU A 193 -15.16 8.39 11.00
N ALA A 194 -15.09 7.07 10.77
CA ALA A 194 -15.05 6.52 9.42
C ALA A 194 -16.47 6.36 8.86
N ASP A 195 -16.64 6.68 7.59
CA ASP A 195 -17.93 6.70 6.91
C ASP A 195 -17.89 5.90 5.60
N ILE A 196 -18.97 5.15 5.34
CA ILE A 196 -19.22 4.45 4.07
C ILE A 196 -20.58 4.92 3.58
N GLN A 197 -20.59 5.57 2.42
CA GLN A 197 -21.79 6.18 1.85
C GLN A 197 -22.55 5.24 0.91
N GLY A 198 -21.89 4.20 0.40
CA GLY A 198 -22.51 3.10 -0.35
C GLY A 198 -22.86 1.89 0.52
N ASP A 199 -23.06 0.75 -0.13
CA ASP A 199 -23.44 -0.49 0.54
C ASP A 199 -22.23 -1.34 0.94
N ILE A 200 -22.37 -2.10 2.03
CA ILE A 200 -21.41 -3.14 2.40
C ILE A 200 -21.92 -4.48 1.88
N ILE A 201 -21.21 -5.06 0.92
CA ILE A 201 -21.64 -6.25 0.19
C ILE A 201 -20.77 -7.45 0.60
N LYS A 202 -21.41 -8.47 1.20
CA LYS A 202 -20.80 -9.77 1.57
C LYS A 202 -19.70 -9.75 2.64
N ALA A 203 -19.55 -8.67 3.40
CA ALA A 203 -18.67 -8.69 4.56
C ALA A 203 -19.14 -9.75 5.58
N GLY A 204 -18.22 -10.57 6.08
CA GLY A 204 -18.53 -11.64 7.04
C GLY A 204 -18.84 -11.14 8.43
N ARG A 205 -18.00 -10.22 8.88
CA ARG A 205 -18.17 -9.56 10.17
C ARG A 205 -17.82 -8.07 10.01
N ILE A 206 -18.68 -7.24 10.58
CA ILE A 206 -18.45 -5.81 10.72
C ILE A 206 -18.27 -5.55 12.21
N VAL A 207 -17.21 -4.85 12.59
CA VAL A 207 -16.94 -4.48 13.98
C VAL A 207 -16.77 -2.97 14.05
N THR A 208 -17.58 -2.35 14.89
CA THR A 208 -17.48 -0.92 15.18
C THR A 208 -16.64 -0.68 16.43
N LYS A 209 -15.94 0.45 16.52
CA LYS A 209 -15.09 0.74 17.70
C LYS A 209 -15.84 0.70 19.03
N ASP A 210 -17.13 1.04 19.08
CA ASP A 210 -17.94 0.95 20.29
C ASP A 210 -18.00 -0.49 20.84
N GLU A 211 -17.98 -1.48 19.96
CA GLU A 211 -17.93 -2.90 20.33
C GLU A 211 -16.52 -3.30 20.79
N ILE A 212 -15.49 -2.80 20.11
CA ILE A 212 -14.07 -3.03 20.48
C ILE A 212 -13.77 -2.48 21.88
N GLU A 213 -14.28 -1.29 22.21
CA GLU A 213 -14.06 -0.67 23.53
C GLU A 213 -14.80 -1.41 24.65
N LYS A 214 -16.02 -1.92 24.38
CA LYS A 214 -16.76 -2.77 25.33
C LYS A 214 -16.03 -4.07 25.62
N GLU A 215 -15.50 -4.74 24.58
CA GLU A 215 -14.71 -5.97 24.75
C GLU A 215 -13.42 -5.73 25.56
N LYS A 216 -12.79 -4.57 25.41
CA LYS A 216 -11.58 -4.22 26.19
C LYS A 216 -11.91 -3.95 27.66
N LYS A 217 -12.98 -3.21 27.96
CA LYS A 217 -13.41 -2.92 29.35
C LYS A 217 -13.84 -4.18 30.10
N ASN A 218 -14.47 -5.13 29.41
CA ASN A 218 -14.85 -6.40 30.02
C ASN A 218 -13.64 -7.29 30.35
N LYS A 219 -12.48 -7.10 29.70
CA LYS A 219 -11.25 -7.83 30.03
C LYS A 219 -10.43 -7.19 31.15
N SER A 220 -10.50 -5.87 31.33
CA SER A 220 -9.74 -5.17 32.38
C SER A 220 -10.38 -5.28 33.77
N ASN A 221 -11.62 -5.77 33.87
CA ASN A 221 -12.33 -5.91 35.15
C ASN A 221 -12.16 -7.30 35.79
N ASP A 222 -11.41 -8.21 35.16
CA ASP A 222 -11.18 -9.56 35.66
C ASP A 222 -9.80 -9.74 36.34
N ASP A 223 -8.99 -8.68 36.46
CA ASP A 223 -7.58 -8.77 36.90
C ASP A 223 -7.28 -8.23 38.32
N ASP A 224 -8.27 -7.75 39.09
CA ASP A 224 -8.01 -7.06 40.38
C ASP A 224 -8.51 -7.76 41.66
N ASP A 225 -9.09 -8.97 41.62
CA ASP A 225 -9.43 -9.70 42.85
C ASP A 225 -9.21 -11.22 42.72
N ASP A 226 -8.53 -11.79 43.72
CA ASP A 226 -8.27 -13.21 44.03
C ASP A 226 -6.95 -13.83 43.51
N ASP A 227 -5.91 -13.71 44.36
CA ASP A 227 -5.00 -14.83 44.63
C ASP A 227 -5.85 -16.11 44.86
N ASP A 228 -5.49 -17.21 44.18
CA ASP A 228 -6.09 -18.58 44.28
C ASP A 228 -7.25 -18.98 43.35
N LYS A 229 -7.24 -18.63 42.06
CA LYS A 229 -8.05 -19.38 41.06
C LYS A 229 -7.25 -19.90 39.86
N LYS A 230 -7.34 -21.22 39.68
CA LYS A 230 -6.74 -22.04 38.62
C LYS A 230 -6.96 -21.41 37.22
N PRO A 231 -5.97 -21.49 36.32
CA PRO A 231 -6.04 -20.85 35.02
C PRO A 231 -7.27 -21.33 34.23
N TYR A 232 -8.15 -20.38 33.91
CA TYR A 232 -9.27 -20.62 33.01
C TYR A 232 -8.72 -20.78 31.59
N ASP A 233 -8.77 -22.01 31.09
CA ASP A 233 -8.25 -22.38 29.78
C ASP A 233 -9.16 -21.81 28.68
N PHE A 234 -8.78 -20.63 28.16
CA PHE A 234 -9.46 -19.86 27.12
C PHE A 234 -9.85 -20.70 25.88
N PHE A 235 -9.06 -21.73 25.56
CA PHE A 235 -9.34 -22.62 24.42
C PHE A 235 -10.58 -23.50 24.62
N LYS A 236 -11.05 -23.67 25.87
CA LYS A 236 -12.21 -24.52 26.16
C LYS A 236 -13.55 -23.81 25.91
N SER A 237 -13.63 -22.49 26.11
CA SER A 237 -14.85 -21.72 25.82
C SER A 237 -15.05 -21.48 24.32
N VAL A 238 -13.98 -21.21 23.57
CA VAL A 238 -14.06 -21.01 22.11
C VAL A 238 -14.50 -22.30 21.40
N LYS A 239 -14.05 -23.47 21.87
CA LYS A 239 -14.51 -24.78 21.36
C LYS A 239 -15.97 -25.09 21.69
N LYS A 240 -16.52 -24.57 22.78
CA LYS A 240 -17.92 -24.82 23.16
C LYS A 240 -18.88 -24.05 22.24
N TRP A 241 -18.54 -22.81 21.90
CA TRP A 241 -19.31 -22.01 20.94
C TRP A 241 -19.30 -22.59 19.52
N PHE A 242 -18.17 -23.13 19.06
CA PHE A 242 -18.08 -23.77 17.74
C PHE A 242 -18.91 -25.06 17.60
N LYS A 243 -19.29 -25.69 18.72
CA LYS A 243 -20.07 -26.94 18.75
C LYS A 243 -21.58 -26.73 18.82
N GLU A 244 -22.03 -25.49 19.06
CA GLU A 244 -23.45 -25.14 19.10
C GLU A 244 -23.91 -24.47 17.79
N LEU A 245 -22.98 -24.14 16.89
CA LEU A 245 -23.22 -23.47 15.60
C LEU A 245 -23.06 -24.39 14.36
N PHE A 246 -22.66 -25.65 14.56
CA PHE A 246 -22.55 -26.70 13.53
C PHE A 246 -22.94 -28.05 14.13
#